data_AF-A0A928TKL8-F1
#
_entry.id   AF-A0A928TKL8-F1
#
_cell.length_a   1.000
_cell.length_b   1.000
_cell.length_c   1.000
_cell.angle_alpha   90.00
_cell.angle_beta   90.00
_cell.angle_gamma   90.00
#
_symmetry.space_group_name_H-M   'P 1'
#
loop_
_entity.id
_entity.type
_entity.pdbx_description
1 polymer ?
#
loop_
_entity_poly.entity_id
_entity_poly.type
_entity_poly.pdbx_seq_one_letter_code
_entity_poly.pdbx_strand_id
1 'polypeptide(L)'
;MRSPVDPAPSPPLARPSRVAQTERLVVHWFEPDDAPFGLALLNDPDWLRHIGDRGVRDLDGARIVAIVSQENPPSRRLLERLGFRREGTIRLPPGDEELLHYVSEA
;
A
#
# COMPACT_ATOMS: atom_id res chain seq x y z
N MET A 1 8.94 -28.52 33.40
CA MET A 1 9.87 -27.37 33.40
C MET A 1 10.54 -27.26 32.05
N ARG A 2 9.92 -26.54 31.10
CA ARG A 2 10.52 -25.93 29.91
C ARG A 2 9.61 -24.75 29.54
N SER A 3 10.09 -23.52 29.73
CA SER A 3 9.39 -22.32 29.25
C SER A 3 9.49 -22.26 27.72
N PRO A 4 8.48 -21.73 27.00
CA PRO A 4 8.64 -21.38 25.60
C PRO A 4 9.53 -20.14 25.53
N VAL A 5 10.64 -20.23 24.79
CA VAL A 5 11.32 -19.06 24.25
C VAL A 5 10.39 -18.52 23.15
N ASP A 6 9.74 -17.39 23.39
CA ASP A 6 9.23 -16.58 22.30
C ASP A 6 10.44 -16.10 21.50
N PRO A 7 10.53 -16.34 20.17
CA PRO A 7 11.55 -15.68 19.38
C PRO A 7 11.26 -14.19 19.45
N ALA A 8 12.19 -13.42 20.02
CA ALA A 8 12.15 -11.97 19.97
C ALA A 8 11.87 -11.53 18.52
N PRO A 9 11.03 -10.50 18.28
CA PRO A 9 10.78 -10.02 16.93
C PRO A 9 12.12 -9.69 16.31
N SER A 10 12.44 -10.32 15.17
CA SER A 10 13.64 -9.98 14.40
C SER A 10 13.59 -8.48 14.15
N PRO A 11 14.67 -7.71 14.42
CA PRO A 11 14.67 -6.29 14.09
C PRO A 11 14.38 -6.17 12.58
N PRO A 12 13.57 -5.18 12.16
CA PRO A 12 13.40 -4.93 10.74
C PRO A 12 14.80 -4.78 10.15
N LEU A 13 15.13 -5.62 9.17
CA LEU A 13 16.34 -5.45 8.36
C LEU A 13 16.26 -4.04 7.80
N ALA A 14 16.98 -3.09 8.41
CA ALA A 14 17.07 -1.74 7.93
C ALA A 14 17.68 -1.84 6.53
N ARG A 15 16.83 -1.78 5.50
CA ARG A 15 17.30 -1.74 4.12
C ARG A 15 18.04 -0.42 4.02
N PRO A 16 19.35 -0.41 3.73
CA PRO A 16 20.05 0.85 3.56
C PRO A 16 19.38 1.59 2.42
N SER A 17 19.02 2.84 2.66
CA SER A 17 18.33 3.71 1.72
C SER A 17 19.03 3.70 0.36
N ARG A 18 20.36 3.79 0.32
CA ARG A 18 21.15 3.77 -0.92
C ARG A 18 21.39 2.36 -1.49
N VAL A 19 21.08 2.23 -2.78
CA VAL A 19 21.29 1.06 -3.62
C VAL A 19 22.63 1.12 -4.36
N ALA A 20 22.98 2.28 -4.94
CA ALA A 20 24.23 2.48 -5.67
C ALA A 20 24.63 3.97 -5.72
N GLN A 21 25.92 4.26 -5.90
CA GLN A 21 26.42 5.63 -5.99
C GLN A 21 27.61 5.74 -6.94
N THR A 22 27.64 6.80 -7.74
CA THR A 22 28.79 7.29 -8.51
C THR A 22 29.04 8.76 -8.15
N GLU A 23 30.00 9.41 -8.81
CA GLU A 23 30.25 10.86 -8.66
C GLU A 23 29.02 11.73 -9.01
N ARG A 24 28.21 11.30 -9.99
CA ARG A 24 27.10 12.10 -10.54
C ARG A 24 25.72 11.47 -10.36
N LEU A 25 25.64 10.26 -9.81
CA LEU A 25 24.38 9.52 -9.67
C LEU A 25 24.30 8.86 -8.31
N VAL A 26 23.14 9.01 -7.67
CA VAL A 26 22.75 8.27 -6.48
C VAL A 26 21.48 7.52 -6.80
N VAL A 27 21.47 6.22 -6.53
CA VAL A 27 20.28 5.38 -6.60
C VAL A 27 19.96 4.94 -5.18
N HIS A 28 18.74 5.16 -4.74
CA HIS A 28 18.24 4.74 -3.45
C HIS A 28 16.84 4.12 -3.60
N TRP A 29 16.44 3.35 -2.60
CA TRP A 29 15.06 2.91 -2.46
C TRP A 29 14.16 4.12 -2.24
N PHE A 30 12.96 4.06 -2.81
CA PHE A 30 11.94 5.08 -2.60
C PHE A 30 11.53 5.08 -1.12
N GLU A 31 11.67 6.23 -0.46
CA GLU A 31 11.37 6.45 0.95
C GLU A 31 10.18 7.41 1.13
N PRO A 32 9.55 7.44 2.31
CA PRO A 32 8.44 8.37 2.57
C PRO A 32 8.79 9.84 2.28
N ASP A 33 10.05 10.24 2.49
CA ASP A 33 10.52 11.60 2.21
C ASP A 33 10.53 11.95 0.71
N ASP A 34 10.47 10.95 -0.20
CA ASP A 34 10.36 11.14 -1.65
C ASP A 34 8.92 11.39 -2.12
N ALA A 35 7.93 11.21 -1.23
CA ALA A 35 6.51 11.33 -1.56
C ALA A 35 6.14 12.66 -2.24
N PRO A 36 6.67 13.84 -1.86
CA PRO A 36 6.38 15.10 -2.56
C PRO A 36 6.79 15.08 -4.03
N PHE A 37 7.93 14.47 -4.36
CA PHE A 37 8.37 14.32 -5.75
C PHE A 37 7.46 13.35 -6.52
N GLY A 38 7.15 12.20 -5.91
CA GLY A 38 6.22 11.22 -6.50
C GLY A 38 4.85 11.82 -6.78
N LEU A 39 4.30 12.60 -5.84
CA LEU A 39 3.02 13.30 -5.99
C LEU A 39 3.06 14.28 -7.16
N ALA A 40 4.10 15.11 -7.26
CA ALA A 40 4.25 16.05 -8.36
C ALA A 40 4.31 15.32 -9.72
N LEU A 41 5.07 14.23 -9.80
CA LEU A 41 5.20 13.43 -11.03
C LEU A 41 3.89 12.76 -11.44
N LEU A 42 3.14 12.19 -10.49
CA LEU A 42 1.86 11.52 -10.77
C LEU A 42 0.77 12.50 -11.25
N ASN A 43 0.91 13.79 -10.94
CA ASN A 43 0.02 14.85 -11.36
C ASN A 43 0.58 15.69 -12.52
N ASP A 44 1.72 15.30 -13.08
CA ASP A 44 2.30 15.96 -14.24
C ASP A 44 1.40 15.77 -15.49
N PRO A 45 1.14 16.82 -16.30
CA PRO A 45 0.26 16.71 -17.46
C PRO A 45 0.72 15.67 -18.50
N ASP A 46 2.03 15.53 -18.72
CA ASP A 46 2.57 14.56 -19.66
C ASP A 46 2.49 13.14 -19.08
N TRP A 47 2.69 12.97 -17.77
CA TRP A 47 2.43 11.70 -17.10
C TRP A 47 0.96 11.28 -17.26
N LEU A 48 0.01 12.17 -16.95
CA LEU A 48 -1.42 11.89 -17.07
C LEU A 48 -1.81 11.55 -18.51
N ARG A 49 -1.18 12.21 -19.49
CA ARG A 49 -1.42 11.96 -20.92
C ARG A 49 -0.85 10.63 -21.40
N HIS A 50 0.33 10.24 -20.94
CA HIS A 50 1.11 9.15 -21.54
C HIS A 50 1.20 7.87 -20.69
N ILE A 51 1.00 7.96 -19.38
CA ILE A 51 1.08 6.84 -18.42
C ILE A 51 -0.29 6.56 -17.78
N GLY A 52 -1.03 7.62 -17.43
CA GLY A 52 -2.40 7.54 -16.92
C GLY A 52 -2.56 7.95 -15.46
N ASP A 53 -3.79 8.38 -15.12
CA ASP A 53 -4.17 8.89 -13.80
C ASP A 53 -4.26 7.75 -12.77
N ARG A 54 -3.55 7.91 -11.64
CA ARG A 54 -3.55 6.97 -10.51
C ARG A 54 -4.41 7.45 -9.34
N GLY A 55 -5.05 8.61 -9.45
CA GLY A 55 -5.94 9.16 -8.42
C GLY A 55 -5.23 9.71 -7.19
N VAL A 56 -3.89 9.80 -7.18
CA VAL A 56 -3.10 10.32 -6.06
C VAL A 56 -3.02 11.85 -6.17
N ARG A 57 -3.71 12.58 -5.30
CA ARG A 57 -3.85 14.06 -5.39
C ARG A 57 -3.26 14.83 -4.20
N ASP A 58 -2.89 14.13 -3.15
CA ASP A 58 -2.22 14.67 -1.97
C ASP A 58 -1.27 13.62 -1.37
N LEU A 59 -0.47 14.02 -0.38
CA LEU A 59 0.50 13.13 0.28
C LEU A 59 -0.17 12.04 1.13
N ASP A 60 -1.42 12.28 1.52
CA ASP A 60 -2.28 11.30 2.20
C ASP A 60 -2.94 10.33 1.19
N GLY A 61 -2.79 10.61 -0.11
CA GLY A 61 -3.67 10.15 -1.18
C GLY A 61 -3.51 8.70 -1.61
N ALA A 62 -2.67 7.92 -0.93
CA ALA A 62 -2.62 6.48 -1.11
C ALA A 62 -3.67 5.80 -0.23
N ARG A 63 -4.94 5.97 -0.59
CA ARG A 63 -6.03 5.21 0.04
C ARG A 63 -5.79 3.72 -0.18
N ILE A 64 -5.51 2.99 0.90
CA ILE A 64 -5.31 1.55 0.81
C ILE A 64 -6.67 0.90 0.61
N VAL A 65 -6.78 0.06 -0.41
CA VAL A 65 -7.97 -0.72 -0.71
C VAL A 65 -7.72 -2.19 -0.44
N ALA A 66 -8.70 -2.83 0.18
CA ALA A 66 -8.70 -4.25 0.48
C ALA A 66 -9.93 -4.91 -0.14
N ILE A 67 -9.72 -6.08 -0.75
CA ILE A 67 -10.78 -6.90 -1.32
C ILE A 67 -10.87 -8.20 -0.51
N VAL A 68 -12.07 -8.61 -0.14
CA VAL A 68 -12.25 -9.80 0.68
C VAL A 68 -13.52 -10.55 0.27
N SER A 69 -13.46 -11.88 0.22
CA SER A 69 -14.66 -12.69 -0.04
C SER A 69 -15.70 -12.49 1.06
N GLN A 70 -16.98 -12.51 0.68
CA GLN A 70 -18.10 -12.38 1.62
C GLN A 70 -18.05 -13.46 2.72
N GLU A 71 -17.53 -14.64 2.35
CA GLU A 71 -17.40 -15.84 3.18
C GLU A 71 -16.13 -15.87 4.04
N ASN A 72 -15.45 -14.73 4.25
CA ASN A 72 -14.29 -14.61 5.13
C ASN A 72 -14.56 -13.70 6.36
N PRO A 73 -15.41 -14.12 7.32
CA PRO A 73 -15.69 -13.35 8.53
C PRO A 73 -14.45 -12.96 9.37
N PRO A 74 -13.40 -13.80 9.51
CA PRO A 74 -12.20 -13.41 10.25
C PRO A 74 -11.50 -12.19 9.65
N SER A 75 -11.32 -12.15 8.32
CA SER A 75 -10.63 -11.04 7.66
C SER A 75 -11.47 -9.77 7.63
N ARG A 76 -12.80 -9.90 7.49
CA ARG A 76 -13.73 -8.75 7.59
C ARG A 76 -13.62 -8.04 8.94
N ARG A 77 -13.63 -8.79 10.04
CA ARG A 77 -13.47 -8.23 11.40
C ARG A 77 -12.09 -7.62 11.60
N LEU A 78 -11.05 -8.20 11.00
CA LEU A 78 -9.70 -7.65 11.06
C LEU A 78 -9.64 -6.30 10.35
N LEU A 79 -10.17 -6.20 9.13
CA LEU A 79 -10.22 -4.94 8.37
C LEU A 79 -10.98 -3.85 9.14
N GLU A 80 -12.14 -4.18 9.70
CA GLU A 80 -12.91 -3.26 10.54
C GLU A 80 -12.11 -2.78 11.77
N ARG A 81 -11.38 -3.69 12.44
CA ARG A 81 -10.51 -3.33 13.58
C ARG A 81 -9.28 -2.50 13.19
N LEU A 82 -8.80 -2.63 11.95
CA LEU A 82 -7.68 -1.86 11.41
C LEU A 82 -8.13 -0.48 10.89
N GLY A 83 -9.41 -0.11 11.03
CA GLY A 83 -9.92 1.18 10.60
C GLY A 83 -10.32 1.24 9.12
N PHE A 84 -10.51 0.09 8.47
CA PHE A 84 -11.04 0.05 7.11
C PHE A 84 -12.57 0.11 7.14
N ARG A 85 -13.15 0.95 6.27
CA ARG A 85 -14.58 1.04 6.05
C ARG A 85 -14.99 0.19 4.84
N ARG A 86 -16.11 -0.52 4.93
CA ARG A 86 -16.69 -1.18 3.75
C ARG A 86 -17.34 -0.15 2.84
N GLU A 87 -16.83 0.00 1.62
CA GLU A 87 -17.33 0.94 0.63
C GLU A 87 -18.36 0.31 -0.33
N GLY A 88 -18.26 -0.99 -0.59
CA GLY A 88 -19.20 -1.67 -1.49
C GLY A 88 -18.79 -3.09 -1.86
N THR A 89 -19.15 -3.51 -3.06
CA THR A 89 -18.71 -4.76 -3.67
C THR A 89 -18.11 -4.54 -5.04
N ILE A 90 -17.16 -5.38 -5.44
CA ILE A 90 -16.54 -5.37 -6.77
C ILE A 90 -16.46 -6.80 -7.34
N ARG A 91 -16.41 -6.89 -8.67
CA ARG A 91 -16.13 -8.14 -9.40
C ARG A 91 -14.82 -8.01 -10.17
N LEU A 92 -13.92 -8.98 -10.02
CA LEU A 92 -12.59 -8.97 -10.65
C LEU A 92 -12.44 -10.12 -11.65
N PRO A 93 -12.12 -9.84 -12.94
CA PRO A 93 -11.82 -10.88 -13.92
C PRO A 93 -10.47 -11.58 -13.67
N PRO A 94 -10.31 -12.88 -14.00
CA PRO A 94 -11.31 -13.83 -14.49
C PRO A 94 -12.05 -14.49 -13.32
N GLY A 95 -13.23 -13.96 -12.97
CA GLY A 95 -14.07 -14.44 -11.88
C GLY A 95 -15.32 -13.56 -11.77
N ASP A 96 -16.46 -14.19 -11.51
CA ASP A 96 -17.74 -13.50 -11.26
C ASP A 96 -18.06 -13.39 -9.76
N GLU A 97 -17.12 -13.77 -8.90
CA GLU A 97 -17.29 -13.66 -7.45
C GLU A 97 -17.39 -12.19 -7.04
N GLU A 98 -18.43 -11.90 -6.27
CA GLU A 98 -18.65 -10.59 -5.69
C GLU A 98 -17.85 -10.46 -4.40
N LEU A 99 -16.80 -9.64 -4.44
CA LEU A 99 -15.90 -9.38 -3.32
C LEU A 99 -16.31 -8.09 -2.60
N LEU A 100 -16.18 -8.05 -1.29
CA LEU A 100 -16.37 -6.84 -0.51
C LEU A 100 -15.17 -5.91 -0.72
N HIS A 101 -15.46 -4.64 -1.00
CA HIS A 101 -14.49 -3.57 -1.17
C HIS A 101 -14.37 -2.75 0.11
N TYR A 102 -13.18 -2.74 0.70
CA TYR A 102 -12.83 -2.02 1.91
C TYR A 102 -11.77 -0.96 1.62
N VAL A 103 -11.83 0.13 2.35
CA VAL A 103 -10.99 1.30 2.13
C VAL A 103 -10.45 1.80 3.46
N SER A 104 -9.17 2.19 3.51
CA SER A 104 -8.61 2.81 4.70
C SER A 104 -9.30 4.16 4.95
N GLU A 105 -9.68 4.42 6.20
CA GLU A 105 -9.91 5.80 6.64
C GLU A 105 -8.56 6.51 6.69
N ALA A 106 -8.52 7.76 6.20
CA ALA A 106 -7.35 8.62 6.23
C ALA A 106 -7.07 9.14 7.64
#